data_AF-A0AAJ6N7V8-F1
#
_entry.id   AF-A0AAJ6N7V8-F1
#
_cell.length_a   1.000
_cell.length_b   1.000
_cell.length_c   1.000
_cell.angle_alpha   90.00
_cell.angle_beta   90.00
_cell.angle_gamma   90.00
#
_symmetry.space_group_name_H-M   'P 1'
#
loop_
_entity.id
_entity.type
_entity.pdbx_description
1 polymer ?
#
loop_
_entity_poly.entity_id
_entity_poly.type
_entity_poly.pdbx_seq_one_letter_code
_entity_poly.pdbx_strand_id
1 'polypeptide(L)'
;MSLQLNAVALLLAILIFLGLFSHNSPVTISAAILLIMQQTLLSKYIPYTDKYGLKIGIIILTIGVLAPLVSGRIALPPLNEFLNLKMVAAIVVGIVVAWLGGRGIPLMTNNPPLITGLMVGTVLGVAFFGGIPVGPLIAAGILSLIIGKG
;
A
#
# COMPACT_ATOMS: atom_id res chain seq x y z
N MET A 1 1.58 -11.79 -31.91
CA MET A 1 1.39 -11.15 -30.60
C MET A 1 1.66 -12.21 -29.54
N SER A 2 2.95 -12.48 -29.27
CA SER A 2 3.32 -13.57 -28.36
C SER A 2 3.01 -13.14 -26.92
N LEU A 3 2.31 -13.99 -26.19
CA LEU A 3 2.30 -13.97 -24.73
C LEU A 3 3.76 -14.12 -24.28
N GLN A 4 4.45 -13.00 -24.09
CA GLN A 4 5.73 -13.01 -23.41
C GLN A 4 5.42 -13.30 -21.94
N LEU A 5 5.53 -14.58 -21.57
CA LEU A 5 5.62 -15.03 -20.19
C LEU A 5 6.90 -14.44 -19.60
N ASN A 6 6.80 -13.17 -19.19
CA ASN A 6 7.83 -12.45 -18.49
C ASN A 6 7.72 -12.79 -17.00
N ALA A 7 8.85 -12.81 -16.28
CA ALA A 7 8.88 -13.11 -14.84
C ALA A 7 7.91 -12.24 -14.03
N VAL A 8 7.68 -10.99 -14.48
CA VAL A 8 6.70 -10.07 -13.87
C VAL A 8 5.26 -10.56 -14.05
N ALA A 9 4.89 -11.09 -15.22
CA ALA A 9 3.55 -11.63 -15.47
C ALA A 9 3.30 -12.88 -14.61
N LEU A 10 4.32 -13.72 -14.44
CA LEU A 10 4.26 -14.88 -13.54
C LEU A 10 4.08 -14.44 -12.09
N LEU A 11 4.84 -13.44 -11.64
CA LEU A 11 4.68 -12.85 -10.30
C LEU A 11 3.24 -12.34 -10.11
N LEU A 12 2.72 -11.53 -11.03
CA LEU A 12 1.35 -11.01 -10.95
C LEU A 12 0.30 -12.14 -10.93
N ALA A 13 0.49 -13.20 -11.73
CA ALA A 13 -0.41 -14.36 -11.72
C ALA A 13 -0.39 -15.09 -10.36
N ILE A 14 0.79 -15.27 -9.77
CA ILE A 14 0.92 -15.83 -8.41
C ILE A 14 0.21 -14.95 -7.38
N LEU A 15 0.35 -13.62 -7.48
CA LEU A 15 -0.33 -12.69 -6.59
C LEU A 15 -1.85 -12.75 -6.71
N ILE A 16 -2.39 -12.92 -7.93
CA ILE A 16 -3.83 -13.14 -8.15
C ILE A 16 -4.27 -14.43 -7.46
N PHE A 17 -3.53 -15.52 -7.66
CA PHE A 17 -3.85 -16.81 -7.03
C PHE A 17 -3.81 -16.72 -5.50
N LEU A 18 -2.77 -16.07 -4.94
CA LEU A 18 -2.67 -15.85 -3.49
C LEU A 18 -3.78 -14.96 -2.96
N GLY A 19 -4.14 -13.90 -3.69
CA GLY A 19 -5.24 -13.01 -3.33
C GLY A 19 -6.59 -13.73 -3.31
N LEU A 20 -6.84 -14.61 -4.27
CA LEU A 20 -8.04 -15.46 -4.30
C LEU A 20 -8.06 -16.45 -3.14
N PHE A 21 -6.94 -17.12 -2.86
CA PHE A 21 -6.83 -18.06 -1.73
C PHE A 21 -7.03 -17.35 -0.38
N SER A 22 -6.44 -16.16 -0.23
CA SER A 22 -6.54 -15.32 0.95
C SER A 22 -7.89 -14.59 1.08
N HIS A 23 -8.80 -14.71 0.10
CA HIS A 23 -10.03 -13.92 0.00
C HIS A 23 -9.78 -12.40 0.07
N ASN A 24 -8.61 -11.94 -0.39
CA ASN A 24 -8.21 -10.54 -0.36
C ASN A 24 -8.49 -9.88 -1.71
N SER A 25 -9.72 -9.40 -1.88
CA SER A 25 -10.16 -8.71 -3.11
C SER A 25 -9.25 -7.55 -3.53
N PRO A 26 -8.73 -6.70 -2.62
CA PRO A 26 -7.77 -5.65 -2.99
C PRO A 26 -6.54 -6.17 -3.74
N VAL A 27 -5.84 -7.19 -3.21
CA VAL A 27 -4.65 -7.78 -3.89
C VAL A 27 -5.05 -8.32 -5.26
N THR A 28 -6.11 -9.11 -5.31
CA THR A 28 -6.56 -9.78 -6.54
C THR A 28 -6.90 -8.78 -7.63
N ILE A 29 -7.68 -7.74 -7.29
CA ILE A 29 -8.12 -6.71 -8.25
C ILE A 29 -6.91 -5.91 -8.75
N SER A 30 -6.03 -5.44 -7.86
CA SER A 30 -4.85 -4.68 -8.26
C SER A 30 -3.91 -5.49 -9.16
N ALA A 31 -3.63 -6.75 -8.81
CA ALA A 31 -2.77 -7.62 -9.60
C ALA A 31 -3.39 -7.98 -10.96
N ALA A 32 -4.70 -8.25 -11.01
CA ALA A 32 -5.42 -8.52 -12.25
C ALA A 32 -5.42 -7.32 -13.21
N ILE A 33 -5.69 -6.11 -12.70
CA ILE A 33 -5.65 -4.88 -13.51
C ILE A 33 -4.24 -4.67 -14.08
N LEU A 34 -3.20 -4.81 -13.27
CA LEU A 34 -1.81 -4.64 -13.74
C LEU A 34 -1.42 -5.71 -14.77
N LEU A 35 -1.86 -6.95 -14.60
CA LEU A 35 -1.60 -8.04 -15.56
C LEU A 35 -2.29 -7.74 -16.90
N ILE A 36 -3.55 -7.30 -16.89
CA ILE A 36 -4.27 -6.89 -18.10
C ILE A 36 -3.59 -5.69 -18.76
N MET A 37 -3.20 -4.67 -17.99
CA MET A 37 -2.49 -3.50 -18.51
C MET A 37 -1.16 -3.89 -19.16
N GLN A 38 -0.41 -4.82 -18.56
CA GLN A 38 0.88 -5.28 -19.07
C GLN A 38 0.73 -6.07 -20.38
N GLN A 39 -0.29 -6.90 -20.52
CA GLN A 39 -0.51 -7.76 -21.70
C GLN A 39 -1.18 -7.03 -22.87
N THR A 40 -1.72 -5.83 -22.65
CA THR A 40 -2.44 -5.05 -23.68
C THR A 40 -1.67 -3.78 -24.06
N LEU A 41 -2.23 -3.02 -25.01
CA LEU A 41 -1.72 -1.70 -25.41
C LEU A 41 -1.74 -0.65 -24.27
N LEU A 42 -2.38 -0.98 -23.13
CA LEU A 42 -2.41 -0.14 -21.94
C LEU A 42 -1.07 -0.07 -21.20
N SER A 43 -0.07 -0.87 -21.61
CA SER A 43 1.30 -0.82 -21.08
C SER A 43 1.93 0.57 -21.17
N LYS A 44 1.52 1.39 -22.15
CA LYS A 44 1.90 2.81 -22.28
C LYS A 44 1.48 3.67 -21.07
N TYR A 45 0.43 3.27 -20.34
CA TYR A 45 -0.08 4.01 -19.18
C TYR A 45 0.56 3.57 -17.85
N ILE A 46 1.29 2.45 -17.82
CA ILE A 46 1.96 1.94 -16.61
C ILE A 46 2.87 3.01 -15.95
N PRO A 47 3.69 3.79 -16.70
CA PRO A 47 4.52 4.84 -16.09
C PRO A 47 3.70 5.95 -15.40
N TYR A 48 2.49 6.24 -15.89
CA TYR A 48 1.60 7.22 -15.24
C TYR A 48 0.99 6.63 -13.96
N THR A 49 0.62 5.35 -13.98
CA THR A 49 0.14 4.63 -12.80
C THR A 49 1.22 4.55 -11.72
N ASP A 50 2.48 4.30 -12.10
CA ASP A 50 3.60 4.27 -11.15
C ASP A 50 3.84 5.67 -10.53
N LYS A 51 3.86 6.72 -11.35
CA LYS A 51 4.13 8.09 -10.90
C LYS A 51 3.03 8.70 -10.04
N TYR A 52 1.76 8.46 -10.38
CA TYR A 52 0.63 9.14 -9.74
C TYR A 52 -0.30 8.20 -8.96
N GLY A 53 -0.23 6.88 -9.17
CA GLY A 53 -1.15 5.92 -8.57
C GLY A 53 -1.12 5.95 -7.05
N LEU A 54 0.08 5.98 -6.44
CA LEU A 54 0.21 6.09 -4.99
C LEU A 54 -0.36 7.43 -4.47
N LYS A 55 -0.06 8.54 -5.15
CA LYS A 55 -0.54 9.88 -4.76
C LYS A 55 -2.07 9.94 -4.79
N ILE A 56 -2.68 9.45 -5.87
CA ILE A 56 -4.14 9.39 -6.02
C ILE A 56 -4.74 8.45 -4.98
N GLY A 57 -4.12 7.29 -4.75
CA GLY A 57 -4.56 6.33 -3.73
C GLY A 57 -4.58 6.94 -2.32
N ILE A 58 -3.53 7.65 -1.92
CA ILE A 58 -3.45 8.32 -0.62
C ILE A 58 -4.55 9.39 -0.48
N ILE A 59 -4.81 10.17 -1.54
CA ILE A 59 -5.88 11.18 -1.55
C ILE A 59 -7.24 10.51 -1.34
N ILE A 60 -7.54 9.45 -2.09
CA ILE A 60 -8.81 8.69 -1.96
C ILE A 60 -8.94 8.08 -0.56
N LEU A 61 -7.86 7.47 -0.03
CA LEU A 61 -7.84 6.94 1.33
C LEU A 61 -8.12 8.04 2.38
N THR A 62 -7.50 9.21 2.23
CA THR A 62 -7.69 10.34 3.16
C THR A 62 -9.14 10.84 3.14
N ILE A 63 -9.74 10.96 1.95
CA ILE A 63 -11.15 11.30 1.81
C ILE A 63 -12.02 10.25 2.51
N GLY A 64 -11.74 8.96 2.32
CA GLY A 64 -12.48 7.86 2.97
C GLY A 64 -12.41 7.91 4.49
N VAL A 65 -11.24 8.27 5.06
CA VAL A 65 -11.05 8.42 6.52
C VAL A 65 -11.77 9.66 7.07
N LEU A 66 -11.87 10.74 6.29
CA LEU A 66 -12.56 11.97 6.70
C LEU A 66 -14.08 11.93 6.49
N ALA A 67 -14.58 11.07 5.59
CA ALA A 67 -16.01 10.99 5.26
C ALA A 67 -16.94 10.71 6.47
N PRO A 68 -16.57 9.87 7.46
CA PRO A 68 -17.37 9.68 8.67
C PRO A 68 -17.57 10.95 9.52
N LEU A 69 -16.62 11.90 9.49
CA LEU A 69 -16.76 13.18 10.18
C LEU A 69 -17.80 14.07 9.48
N VAL A 70 -17.73 14.15 8.15
CA VAL A 70 -18.66 14.97 7.35
C VAL A 70 -20.08 14.37 7.36
N SER A 71 -20.19 13.04 7.38
CA SER A 71 -21.48 12.35 7.48
C SER A 71 -22.09 12.35 8.88
N GLY A 72 -21.42 12.95 9.88
CA GLY A 72 -21.91 13.03 11.25
C GLY A 72 -21.88 11.70 12.02
N ARG A 73 -21.25 10.65 11.47
CA ARG A 73 -21.07 9.35 12.14
C ARG A 73 -20.05 9.41 13.28
N ILE A 74 -19.07 10.31 13.18
CA ILE A 74 -18.05 10.54 14.21
C ILE A 74 -18.21 11.97 14.72
N ALA A 75 -18.56 12.12 15.99
CA ALA A 75 -18.58 13.42 16.66
C ALA A 75 -17.15 13.84 17.03
N LEU A 76 -16.88 15.15 17.00
CA LEU A 76 -15.61 15.69 17.48
C LEU A 76 -15.57 15.56 19.00
N PRO A 77 -14.57 14.85 19.56
CA PRO A 77 -14.45 14.72 21.00
C PRO A 77 -14.16 16.07 21.66
N PRO A 78 -14.61 16.30 22.91
CA PRO A 78 -14.27 17.51 23.65
C PRO A 78 -12.75 17.61 23.91
N LEU A 79 -12.23 18.83 24.03
CA LEU A 79 -10.79 19.12 24.21
C LEU A 79 -10.15 18.35 25.37
N ASN A 80 -10.93 18.07 26.41
CA ASN A 80 -10.45 17.35 27.60
C ASN A 80 -10.16 15.87 27.32
N GLU A 81 -10.81 15.29 26.32
CA GLU A 81 -10.62 13.90 25.92
C GLU A 81 -9.30 13.73 25.16
N PHE A 82 -8.78 14.79 24.52
CA PHE A 82 -7.48 14.77 23.84
C PHE A 82 -6.30 14.58 24.79
N LEU A 83 -6.49 14.88 26.08
CA LEU A 83 -5.51 14.63 27.13
C LEU A 83 -5.62 13.20 27.71
N ASN A 84 -6.58 12.40 27.25
CA ASN A 84 -6.66 10.99 27.62
C ASN A 84 -5.42 10.26 27.09
N LEU A 85 -4.79 9.46 27.96
CA LEU A 85 -3.59 8.68 27.62
C LEU A 85 -3.78 7.85 26.34
N LYS A 86 -4.99 7.32 26.11
CA LYS A 86 -5.32 6.57 24.88
C LYS A 86 -5.30 7.46 23.63
N MET A 87 -5.83 8.68 23.72
CA MET A 87 -5.85 9.62 22.60
C MET A 87 -4.45 10.16 22.30
N VAL A 88 -3.67 10.48 23.33
CA VAL A 88 -2.26 10.88 23.19
C VAL A 88 -1.46 9.77 22.53
N ALA A 89 -1.62 8.52 22.98
CA ALA A 89 -0.95 7.37 22.37
C ALA A 89 -1.35 7.21 20.88
N ALA A 90 -2.64 7.35 20.55
CA ALA A 90 -3.11 7.28 19.16
C ALA A 90 -2.49 8.38 18.28
N ILE A 91 -2.39 9.61 18.78
CA ILE A 91 -1.76 10.74 18.07
C ILE A 91 -0.27 10.46 17.85
N VAL A 92 0.45 10.03 18.88
CA VAL A 92 1.89 9.73 18.79
C VAL A 92 2.15 8.61 17.78
N VAL A 93 1.39 7.52 17.84
CA VAL A 93 1.51 6.42 16.87
C VAL A 93 1.20 6.92 15.46
N GLY A 94 0.16 7.74 15.29
CA GLY A 94 -0.18 8.35 14.00
C GLY A 94 0.96 9.19 13.41
N ILE A 95 1.60 10.03 14.24
CA ILE A 95 2.76 10.84 13.83
C ILE A 95 3.92 9.95 13.41
N VAL A 96 4.23 8.90 14.18
CA VAL A 96 5.32 7.97 13.87
C VAL A 96 5.06 7.25 12.54
N VAL A 97 3.85 6.71 12.34
CA VAL A 97 3.49 5.99 11.10
C VAL A 97 3.53 6.92 9.88
N ALA A 98 3.04 8.15 10.00
CA ALA A 98 3.11 9.13 8.92
C ALA A 98 4.56 9.49 8.56
N TRP A 99 5.42 9.64 9.56
CA TRP A 99 6.85 9.89 9.36
C TRP A 99 7.56 8.71 8.69
N LEU A 100 7.25 7.46 9.10
CA LEU A 100 7.75 6.25 8.44
C LEU A 100 7.31 6.19 6.98
N GLY A 101 6.04 6.47 6.69
CA GLY A 101 5.53 6.51 5.33
C GLY A 101 6.30 7.50 4.45
N GLY A 102 6.53 8.73 4.93
CA GLY A 102 7.34 9.71 4.21
C GLY A 102 8.78 9.27 3.96
N ARG A 103 9.37 8.53 4.91
CA ARG A 103 10.73 7.99 4.80
C ARG A 103 10.83 6.77 3.88
N GLY A 104 9.73 6.05 3.67
CA GLY A 104 9.67 4.90 2.76
C GLY A 104 9.70 5.27 1.28
N ILE A 105 9.21 6.46 0.91
CA ILE A 105 9.12 6.90 -0.51
C ILE A 105 10.50 6.92 -1.19
N PRO A 106 11.54 7.57 -0.64
CA PRO A 106 12.86 7.62 -1.28
C PRO A 106 13.49 6.23 -1.46
N LEU A 107 13.33 5.32 -0.49
CA LEU A 107 13.85 3.96 -0.61
C LEU A 107 13.21 3.19 -1.76
N MET A 108 11.90 3.36 -1.93
CA MET A 108 11.17 2.75 -3.03
C MET A 108 11.68 3.27 -4.38
N THR A 109 11.94 4.57 -4.48
CA THR A 109 12.45 5.18 -5.73
C THR A 109 13.90 4.78 -6.02
N ASN A 110 14.76 4.72 -4.99
CA ASN A 110 16.20 4.53 -5.15
C ASN A 110 16.62 3.06 -5.23
N ASN A 111 15.85 2.13 -4.64
CA ASN A 111 16.20 0.70 -4.58
C ASN A 111 15.03 -0.21 -5.03
N PRO A 112 14.74 -0.29 -6.35
CA PRO A 112 13.64 -1.10 -6.89
C PRO A 112 13.60 -2.57 -6.45
N PRO A 113 14.73 -3.30 -6.32
CA PRO A 113 14.71 -4.70 -5.87
C PRO A 113 14.13 -4.87 -4.46
N LEU A 114 14.32 -3.88 -3.58
CA LEU A 114 13.75 -3.92 -2.23
C LEU A 114 12.22 -3.84 -2.26
N ILE A 115 11.63 -3.11 -3.22
CA ILE A 115 10.17 -3.08 -3.39
C ILE A 115 9.64 -4.47 -3.70
N THR A 116 10.30 -5.22 -4.59
CA THR A 116 9.87 -6.58 -4.94
C THR A 116 9.89 -7.48 -3.71
N GLY A 117 10.97 -7.45 -2.91
CA GLY A 117 11.05 -8.21 -1.67
C GLY A 117 9.97 -7.82 -0.64
N LEU A 118 9.73 -6.51 -0.47
CA LEU A 118 8.67 -5.99 0.41
C LEU A 118 7.29 -6.41 -0.07
N MET A 119 7.00 -6.37 -1.37
CA MET A 119 5.73 -6.81 -1.94
C MET A 119 5.51 -8.30 -1.70
N VAL A 120 6.50 -9.14 -2.00
CA VAL A 120 6.42 -10.59 -1.72
C VAL A 120 6.15 -10.84 -0.23
N GLY A 121 6.90 -10.18 0.66
CA GLY A 121 6.70 -10.30 2.11
C GLY A 121 5.29 -9.87 2.55
N THR A 122 4.79 -8.73 2.07
CA THR A 122 3.43 -8.26 2.43
C THR A 122 2.35 -9.19 1.92
N VAL A 123 2.50 -9.78 0.74
CA VAL A 123 1.50 -10.67 0.15
C VAL A 123 1.51 -12.04 0.85
N LEU A 124 2.68 -12.57 1.18
CA LEU A 124 2.78 -13.75 2.04
C LEU A 124 2.15 -13.48 3.41
N GLY A 125 2.43 -12.31 4.01
CA GLY A 125 1.82 -11.87 5.26
C GLY A 125 0.29 -11.87 5.20
N VAL A 126 -0.27 -11.29 4.13
CA VAL A 126 -1.72 -11.30 3.89
C VAL A 126 -2.26 -12.72 3.72
N ALA A 127 -1.62 -13.54 2.88
CA ALA A 127 -2.10 -14.87 2.54
C ALA A 127 -2.09 -15.86 3.71
N PHE A 128 -1.08 -15.78 4.59
CA PHE A 128 -0.96 -16.71 5.72
C PHE A 128 -1.54 -16.17 7.02
N PHE A 129 -1.58 -14.85 7.23
CA PHE A 129 -2.01 -14.23 8.49
C PHE A 129 -3.32 -13.43 8.37
N GLY A 130 -3.98 -13.42 7.21
CA GLY A 130 -5.28 -12.75 7.01
C GLY A 130 -5.22 -11.22 7.08
N GLY A 131 -4.04 -10.64 6.84
CA GLY A 131 -3.85 -9.18 6.86
C GLY A 131 -4.47 -8.46 5.65
N ILE A 132 -4.38 -7.12 5.66
CA ILE A 132 -4.77 -6.28 4.52
C ILE A 132 -3.51 -5.70 3.88
N PRO A 133 -3.35 -5.74 2.54
CA PRO A 133 -2.21 -5.15 1.85
C PRO A 133 -2.25 -3.62 1.99
N VAL A 134 -1.47 -3.07 2.92
CA VAL A 134 -1.38 -1.61 3.13
C VAL A 134 -0.38 -0.93 2.16
N GLY A 135 0.15 -1.71 1.21
CA GLY A 135 1.20 -1.32 0.29
C GLY A 135 2.60 -1.38 0.92
N PRO A 136 3.66 -1.32 0.08
CA PRO A 136 5.04 -1.40 0.54
C PRO A 136 5.51 -0.14 1.28
N LEU A 137 4.71 0.94 1.31
CA LEU A 137 5.14 2.24 1.83
C LEU A 137 5.52 2.21 3.32
N ILE A 138 4.65 1.64 4.16
CA ILE A 138 4.91 1.52 5.61
C ILE A 138 6.07 0.55 5.85
N ALA A 139 6.09 -0.57 5.13
CA ALA A 139 7.14 -1.57 5.24
C ALA A 139 8.51 -1.03 4.80
N ALA A 140 8.55 -0.21 3.74
CA ALA A 140 9.73 0.53 3.32
C ALA A 140 10.16 1.56 4.36
N GLY A 141 9.19 2.26 4.98
CA GLY A 141 9.44 3.15 6.11
C GLY A 141 10.13 2.46 7.28
N ILE A 142 9.65 1.28 7.68
CA ILE A 142 10.28 0.46 8.72
C ILE A 142 11.65 -0.02 8.29
N LEU A 143 11.77 -0.57 7.07
CA LEU A 143 13.04 -1.04 6.52
C LEU A 143 14.09 0.08 6.50
N SER A 144 13.68 1.33 6.23
CA SER A 144 14.55 2.52 6.24
C SER A 144 15.19 2.87 7.58
N LEU A 145 14.67 2.31 8.67
CA LEU A 145 15.30 2.43 9.98
C LEU A 145 16.44 1.44 10.15
N ILE A 146 16.36 0.30 9.47
CA ILE A 146 17.33 -0.80 9.56
C ILE A 146 18.48 -0.56 8.58
N ILE A 147 18.18 -0.25 7.32
CA ILE A 147 19.18 -0.15 6.24
C ILE A 147 19.58 1.30 5.93
N GLY A 148 18.97 2.29 6.58
CA GLY A 148 19.17 3.71 6.27
C GLY A 148 18.22 4.26 5.20
N LYS A 149 18.41 5.52 4.82
CA LYS A 149 17.51 6.25 3.90
C LYS A 149 17.71 5.91 2.41
N GLY A 150 18.68 5.07 2.07
CA GLY A 150 19.20 4.97 0.71
C GLY A 150 20.12 6.14 0.42
#